data_AF-A0A975PES3-F1
#
_entry.id   AF-A0A975PES3-F1
#
_cell.length_a   1.000
_cell.length_b   1.000
_cell.length_c   1.000
_cell.angle_alpha   90.00
_cell.angle_beta   90.00
_cell.angle_gamma   90.00
#
_symmetry.space_group_name_H-M   'P 1'
#
loop_
_entity.id
_entity.type
_entity.pdbx_description
1 polymer ?
#
loop_
_entity_poly.entity_id
_entity_poly.type
_entity_poly.pdbx_seq_one_letter_code
_entity_poly.pdbx_strand_id
1 'polypeptide(L)'
;MPLYAYRCPDCSDFEISVAMGKAAGSLPCPACGTPSARRFTAPNLSRASSSAYRLIESTKRSAAEPAVVRSPGPAPRNAGGNITTNPLHRKLPRPD
;
A
#
# COMPACT_ATOMS: atom_id res chain seq x y z
N MET A 1 1.59 17.57 12.42
CA MET A 1 2.56 18.49 11.77
C MET A 1 3.31 17.71 10.71
N PRO A 2 3.30 18.12 9.42
CA PRO A 2 4.09 17.45 8.39
C PRO A 2 5.59 17.68 8.60
N LEU A 3 6.37 16.76 8.06
CA LEU A 3 7.82 16.72 8.18
C LEU A 3 8.44 16.98 6.80
N TYR A 4 9.41 17.86 6.74
CA TYR A 4 10.03 18.32 5.49
C TYR A 4 11.54 18.13 5.55
N ALA A 5 12.09 17.46 4.53
CA ALA A 5 13.53 17.24 4.40
C ALA A 5 14.19 18.35 3.57
N TYR A 6 15.41 18.69 3.95
CA TYR A 6 16.29 19.65 3.29
C TYR A 6 17.67 19.02 3.13
N ARG A 7 18.35 19.35 2.02
CA ARG A 7 19.68 18.82 1.72
C ARG A 7 20.71 19.94 1.73
N CYS A 8 21.68 19.82 2.63
CA CYS A 8 22.86 20.65 2.63
C CYS A 8 23.86 20.12 1.59
N PRO A 9 24.50 20.97 0.77
CA PRO A 9 25.54 20.53 -0.16
C PRO A 9 26.81 20.06 0.57
N ASP A 10 27.12 20.65 1.73
CA ASP A 10 28.41 20.43 2.42
C ASP A 10 28.34 19.49 3.63
N CYS A 11 27.14 19.20 4.14
CA CYS A 11 26.95 18.47 5.39
C CYS A 11 26.04 17.25 5.17
N SER A 12 24.99 17.12 5.97
CA SER A 12 23.98 16.08 5.87
C SER A 12 22.60 16.68 5.62
N ASP A 13 21.67 15.81 5.27
CA ASP A 13 20.25 16.15 5.21
C ASP A 13 19.70 16.37 6.62
N PHE A 14 18.74 17.27 6.73
CA PHE A 14 18.03 17.55 7.98
C PHE A 14 16.54 17.72 7.73
N GLU A 15 15.76 17.54 8.80
CA GLU A 15 14.31 17.55 8.74
C GLU A 15 13.72 18.55 9.73
N ILE A 16 12.62 19.19 9.35
CA ILE A 16 11.87 20.10 10.22
C ILE A 16 10.37 19.79 10.20
N SER A 17 9.70 20.05 11.32
CA SER A 17 8.25 20.01 11.42
C SER A 17 7.68 21.43 11.34
N VAL A 18 6.94 21.75 10.27
CA VAL A 18 6.24 23.04 10.16
C VAL A 18 4.81 22.83 9.71
N ALA A 19 3.96 23.84 9.89
CA ALA A 19 2.59 23.79 9.42
C ALA A 19 2.54 23.56 7.90
N MET A 20 1.51 22.84 7.45
CA MET A 20 1.33 22.55 6.04
C MET A 20 1.21 23.85 5.24
N GLY A 21 1.99 23.98 4.16
CA GLY A 21 2.03 25.20 3.34
C GLY A 21 2.96 26.31 3.87
N LYS A 22 3.68 26.09 4.97
CA LYS A 22 4.67 27.06 5.52
C LYS A 22 6.13 26.66 5.29
N ALA A 23 6.39 25.54 4.61
CA ALA A 23 7.75 25.11 4.28
C ALA A 23 8.37 25.98 3.19
N ALA A 24 9.47 26.67 3.51
CA ALA A 24 10.23 27.48 2.56
C ALA A 24 10.98 26.61 1.54
N GLY A 25 11.31 27.18 0.37
CA GLY A 25 12.07 26.48 -0.68
C GLY A 25 13.54 26.22 -0.31
N SER A 26 14.11 27.03 0.57
CA SER A 26 15.48 26.91 1.09
C SER A 26 15.53 27.35 2.54
N LEU A 27 16.38 26.73 3.34
CA LEU A 27 16.65 27.07 4.74
C LEU A 27 18.15 26.99 5.05
N PRO A 28 18.66 27.80 5.99
CA PRO A 28 20.05 27.67 6.41
C PRO A 28 20.28 26.32 7.10
N CYS A 29 21.36 25.64 6.75
CA CYS A 29 21.78 24.41 7.41
C CYS A 29 22.04 24.67 8.90
N PRO A 30 21.52 23.85 9.83
CA PRO A 30 21.75 24.03 11.26
C PRO A 30 23.22 23.80 11.67
N ALA A 31 24.02 23.13 10.84
CA ALA A 31 25.43 22.85 11.12
C ALA A 31 26.38 23.93 10.58
N CYS A 32 26.17 24.42 9.35
CA CYS A 32 27.10 25.31 8.65
C CYS A 32 26.48 26.63 8.15
N GLY A 33 25.17 26.82 8.25
CA GLY A 33 24.47 27.99 7.75
C GLY A 33 24.26 28.05 6.23
N THR A 34 24.86 27.13 5.44
CA THR A 34 24.71 27.11 3.99
C THR A 34 23.24 26.99 3.57
N PRO A 35 22.76 27.77 2.58
CA PRO A 35 21.42 27.63 2.03
C PRO A 35 21.19 26.21 1.50
N SER A 36 20.25 25.51 2.12
CA SER A 36 19.92 24.11 1.85
C SER A 36 18.56 24.03 1.19
N ALA A 37 18.51 23.49 -0.03
CA ALA A 37 17.26 23.39 -0.78
C ALA A 37 16.36 22.28 -0.21
N ARG A 38 15.04 22.49 -0.32
CA ARG A 38 14.06 21.49 0.07
C ARG A 38 14.19 20.23 -0.78
N ARG A 39 14.31 19.07 -0.13
CA ARG A 39 14.41 17.77 -0.76
C ARG A 39 13.04 17.09 -0.77
N PHE A 40 12.55 16.76 -1.95
CA PHE A 40 11.38 15.89 -2.10
C PHE A 40 11.85 14.44 -2.17
N THR A 41 11.64 13.70 -1.10
CA THR A 41 11.88 12.26 -1.06
C THR A 41 10.61 11.51 -1.46
N ALA A 42 10.75 10.23 -1.83
CA ALA A 42 9.62 9.34 -2.10
C ALA A 42 9.43 8.35 -0.94
N PRO A 43 9.02 8.81 0.26
CA PRO A 43 9.07 8.02 1.49
C PRO A 43 8.20 6.75 1.46
N ASN A 44 7.27 6.65 0.51
CA ASN A 44 6.34 5.53 0.40
C ASN A 44 6.33 4.87 -0.99
N LEU A 45 7.33 5.11 -1.84
CA LEU A 45 7.36 4.52 -3.18
C LEU A 45 7.36 2.98 -3.13
N SER A 46 8.04 2.40 -2.13
CA SER A 46 8.08 0.95 -1.90
C SER A 46 6.72 0.36 -1.52
N ARG A 47 5.81 1.14 -0.90
CA ARG A 47 4.47 0.64 -0.55
C ARG A 47 3.62 0.37 -1.79
N ALA A 48 3.90 1.03 -2.90
CA ALA A 48 3.22 0.78 -4.17
C ALA A 48 3.50 -0.62 -4.74
N SER A 49 4.59 -1.29 -4.36
CA SER A 49 4.87 -2.67 -4.78
C SER A 49 4.22 -3.73 -3.87
N SER A 50 3.60 -3.33 -2.76
CA SER A 50 2.99 -4.26 -1.80
C SER A 50 1.78 -4.99 -2.38
N SER A 51 1.52 -6.20 -1.90
CA SER A 51 0.35 -7.01 -2.28
C SER A 51 -0.97 -6.28 -2.00
N ALA A 52 -1.07 -5.59 -0.85
CA ALA A 52 -2.24 -4.80 -0.48
C ALA A 52 -2.48 -3.65 -1.48
N TYR A 53 -1.44 -2.94 -1.88
CA TYR A 53 -1.56 -1.87 -2.88
C TYR A 53 -1.98 -2.43 -4.24
N ARG A 54 -1.36 -3.53 -4.69
CA ARG A 54 -1.76 -4.19 -5.95
C ARG A 54 -3.21 -4.64 -5.95
N LEU A 55 -3.72 -5.14 -4.81
CA LEU A 55 -5.12 -5.53 -4.68
C LEU A 55 -6.05 -4.33 -4.85
N ILE A 56 -5.78 -3.20 -4.16
CA ILE A 56 -6.55 -1.96 -4.31
C ILE A 56 -6.49 -1.42 -5.74
N GLU A 57 -5.32 -1.47 -6.38
CA GLU A 57 -5.15 -1.02 -7.75
C GLU A 57 -5.95 -1.90 -8.72
N SER A 58 -5.89 -3.22 -8.58
CA SER A 58 -6.63 -4.15 -9.43
C SER A 58 -8.15 -3.98 -9.31
N THR A 59 -8.68 -3.71 -8.11
CA THR A 59 -10.11 -3.49 -7.91
C THR A 59 -10.56 -2.18 -8.51
N LYS A 60 -9.79 -1.10 -8.32
CA LYS A 60 -10.04 0.19 -8.98
C LYS A 60 -10.00 0.06 -10.50
N ARG A 61 -8.99 -0.61 -11.05
CA ARG A 61 -8.86 -0.85 -12.50
C ARG A 61 -10.07 -1.60 -13.03
N SER A 62 -10.52 -2.66 -12.35
CA SER A 62 -11.67 -3.45 -12.81
C SER A 62 -12.98 -2.67 -12.90
N ALA A 63 -13.12 -1.56 -12.15
CA ALA A 63 -14.30 -0.71 -12.21
C ALA A 63 -14.40 0.13 -13.50
N ALA A 64 -13.27 0.55 -14.06
CA ALA A 64 -13.22 1.37 -15.28
C ALA A 64 -12.84 0.56 -16.52
N GLU A 65 -11.96 -0.42 -16.35
CA GLU A 65 -11.33 -1.22 -17.42
C GLU A 65 -11.31 -2.70 -17.02
N PRO A 66 -12.49 -3.36 -16.94
CA PRO A 66 -12.54 -4.78 -16.63
C PRO A 66 -11.86 -5.61 -17.74
N ALA A 67 -11.07 -6.60 -17.34
CA ALA A 67 -10.47 -7.53 -18.29
C ALA A 67 -11.55 -8.38 -18.96
N VAL A 68 -11.62 -8.35 -20.29
CA VAL A 68 -12.53 -9.21 -21.07
C VAL A 68 -11.91 -10.60 -21.17
N VAL A 69 -12.49 -11.58 -20.48
CA VAL A 69 -12.06 -12.98 -20.52
C VAL A 69 -13.01 -13.81 -21.37
N ARG A 70 -12.47 -14.75 -22.16
CA ARG A 70 -13.28 -15.63 -23.05
C ARG A 70 -14.10 -16.68 -22.30
N SER A 71 -13.68 -16.99 -21.08
CA SER A 71 -14.43 -17.78 -20.12
C SER A 71 -14.02 -17.31 -18.72
N PRO A 72 -14.91 -17.36 -17.72
CA PRO A 72 -14.47 -17.31 -16.33
C PRO A 72 -13.49 -18.47 -16.18
N GLY A 73 -12.25 -18.17 -15.79
CA GLY A 73 -11.17 -19.17 -15.69
C GLY A 73 -11.59 -20.39 -14.86
N PRO A 74 -10.76 -21.45 -14.82
CA PRO A 74 -11.11 -22.68 -14.10
C PRO A 74 -11.61 -22.31 -12.70
N ALA A 75 -12.80 -22.83 -12.36
CA ALA A 75 -13.39 -22.61 -11.06
C ALA A 75 -12.33 -22.85 -9.98
N PRO A 76 -12.26 -22.02 -8.92
CA PRO A 76 -11.34 -22.28 -7.83
C PRO A 76 -11.52 -23.76 -7.45
N ARG A 77 -10.42 -24.50 -7.44
CA ARG A 77 -10.43 -25.90 -7.02
C ARG A 77 -10.90 -25.86 -5.56
N ASN A 78 -12.21 -26.01 -5.35
CA ASN A 78 -12.76 -26.34 -4.06
C ASN A 78 -12.00 -27.59 -3.65
N ALA A 79 -11.08 -27.45 -2.70
CA ALA A 79 -10.30 -28.54 -2.17
C ALA A 79 -11.26 -29.47 -1.44
N GLY A 80 -11.95 -30.33 -2.19
CA GLY A 80 -13.00 -31.22 -1.72
C GLY A 80 -14.24 -30.45 -1.24
N GLY A 81 -15.43 -30.91 -1.64
CA GLY A 81 -16.54 -30.76 -0.70
C GLY A 81 -16.10 -31.40 0.60
N ASN A 82 -16.12 -30.65 1.70
CA ASN A 82 -15.87 -31.21 3.03
C ASN A 82 -16.93 -32.28 3.28
N ILE A 83 -16.65 -33.54 2.91
CA ILE A 83 -17.34 -34.68 3.46
C ILE A 83 -16.93 -34.67 4.93
N THR A 84 -17.76 -34.00 5.73
CA THR A 84 -17.55 -33.99 7.17
C THR A 84 -17.77 -35.42 7.64
N THR A 85 -16.70 -36.03 8.16
CA THR A 85 -16.68 -37.40 8.70
C THR A 85 -17.20 -37.41 10.15
N ASN A 86 -18.05 -36.44 10.50
CA ASN A 86 -18.55 -36.30 11.85
C ASN A 86 -19.52 -37.47 12.16
N PRO A 87 -19.21 -38.34 13.14
CA PRO A 87 -20.04 -39.50 13.45
C PRO A 87 -21.46 -39.12 13.93
N LEU A 88 -21.67 -37.87 14.36
CA LEU A 88 -22.99 -37.36 14.76
C LEU A 88 -23.96 -37.23 13.58
N HIS A 89 -23.49 -37.20 12.33
CA HIS A 89 -24.35 -37.21 11.15
C HIS A 89 -25.28 -38.44 11.09
N ARG A 90 -24.89 -39.54 11.73
CA ARG A 90 -25.73 -40.75 11.84
C ARG A 90 -27.01 -40.54 12.66
N LYS A 91 -27.08 -39.47 13.46
CA LYS A 91 -28.24 -39.12 14.28
C LYS A 91 -29.23 -38.19 13.57
N LEU A 92 -28.90 -37.70 12.37
CA LEU A 92 -29.80 -36.85 11.62
C LEU A 92 -30.98 -37.67 11.08
N PRO A 93 -32.20 -37.10 11.03
CA PRO A 93 -33.34 -37.74 10.40
C PRO A 93 -33.01 -38.07 8.95
N ARG A 94 -33.32 -39.29 8.52
CA ARG A 94 -33.19 -39.65 7.11
C ARG A 94 -34.38 -39.05 6.35
N PRO A 95 -34.15 -38.45 5.17
CA PRO A 95 -35.27 -38.10 4.31
C PRO A 95 -35.99 -39.39 3.88
N ASP A 96 -37.33 -39.33 3.86
CA ASP A 96 -38.21 -40.41 3.40
C ASP A 96 -38.06 -40.70 1.90
#